data_AF-A0A5N5GU44-F1
#
_entry.id   AF-A0A5N5GU44-F1
#
_cell.length_a   1.000
_cell.length_b   1.000
_cell.length_c   1.000
_cell.angle_alpha   90.00
_cell.angle_beta   90.00
_cell.angle_gamma   90.00
#
_symmetry.space_group_name_H-M   'P 1'
#
loop_
_entity.id
_entity.type
_entity.pdbx_description
1 polymer ?
#
loop_
_entity_poly.entity_id
_entity_poly.type
_entity_poly.pdbx_seq_one_letter_code
_entity_poly.pdbx_strand_id
1 'polypeptide(L)'
;MIKDQEGRLRGSYAEPIEFGSDQFVRIVLVDAAFVIEFLLRCRDSNCEGDDYIFNNPVMRWDVLPDLRLLENQLPFFILQVLFNTLSSSAHPRPSLLEISYSFFESQIVRKGKEEGFNEICYTEEVQHFVDLIRILYRPFKSQTRRELKTTAVPNAAELLQAGVKFTVGRGSNLFDIKFSDGILKIPTLIVVDTTDLTLRNLLAFEQCH
;
A
#
# COMPACT_ATOMS: atom_id res chain seq x y z
N MET A 1 -19.06 18.86 -2.74
CA MET A 1 -18.30 17.85 -1.95
C MET A 1 -16.95 17.51 -2.58
N ILE A 2 -16.87 16.74 -3.68
CA ILE A 2 -15.58 16.54 -4.39
C ILE A 2 -15.11 17.85 -5.05
N LYS A 3 -16.03 18.59 -5.65
CA LYS A 3 -15.74 19.89 -6.28
C LYS A 3 -15.10 20.89 -5.30
N ASP A 4 -15.48 20.84 -4.04
CA ASP A 4 -14.91 21.69 -2.98
C ASP A 4 -13.49 21.25 -2.59
N GLN A 5 -13.12 20.00 -2.88
CA GLN A 5 -11.80 19.42 -2.66
C GLN A 5 -10.93 19.44 -3.92
N GLU A 6 -11.40 19.99 -5.05
CA GLU A 6 -10.70 19.96 -6.33
C GLU A 6 -9.29 20.56 -6.24
N GLY A 7 -9.13 21.67 -5.53
CA GLY A 7 -7.80 22.29 -5.33
C GLY A 7 -6.81 21.36 -4.62
N ARG A 8 -7.24 20.70 -3.53
CA ARG A 8 -6.41 19.72 -2.81
C ARG A 8 -6.13 18.49 -3.67
N LEU A 9 -7.12 18.01 -4.42
CA LEU A 9 -6.98 16.89 -5.35
C LEU A 9 -5.93 17.18 -6.41
N ARG A 10 -6.03 18.32 -7.11
CA ARG A 10 -5.06 18.71 -8.13
C ARG A 10 -3.67 18.90 -7.54
N GLY A 11 -3.58 19.49 -6.35
CA GLY A 11 -2.31 19.64 -5.62
C GLY A 11 -1.71 18.33 -5.12
N SER A 12 -2.41 17.20 -5.23
CA SER A 12 -1.86 15.88 -4.90
C SER A 12 -1.10 15.23 -6.07
N TYR A 13 -1.17 15.83 -7.28
CA TYR A 13 -0.45 15.34 -8.46
C TYR A 13 0.70 16.30 -8.79
N ALA A 14 1.86 15.73 -9.18
CA ALA A 14 3.05 16.51 -9.50
C ALA A 14 2.87 17.34 -10.79
N GLU A 15 2.19 16.76 -11.78
CA GLU A 15 1.93 17.41 -13.07
C GLU A 15 0.57 18.10 -13.10
N PRO A 16 0.45 19.23 -13.81
CA PRO A 16 -0.82 19.91 -13.97
C PRO A 16 -1.80 19.06 -14.79
N ILE A 17 -2.97 18.81 -14.21
CA ILE A 17 -4.04 18.07 -14.89
C ILE A 17 -4.81 19.02 -15.82
N GLU A 18 -4.73 18.79 -17.13
CA GLU A 18 -5.32 19.67 -18.15
C GLU A 18 -6.84 19.51 -18.34
N PHE A 19 -7.49 18.63 -17.57
CA PHE A 19 -8.95 18.48 -17.61
C PHE A 19 -9.67 19.69 -16.98
N GLY A 20 -10.79 20.10 -17.60
CA GLY A 20 -11.70 21.06 -16.99
C GLY A 20 -12.31 20.54 -15.67
N SER A 21 -12.76 21.45 -14.80
CA SER A 21 -13.25 21.12 -13.45
C SER A 21 -14.27 19.99 -13.42
N ASP A 22 -15.36 20.10 -14.20
CA ASP A 22 -16.42 19.09 -14.19
C ASP A 22 -15.95 17.74 -14.74
N GLN A 23 -15.05 17.74 -15.73
CA GLN A 23 -14.47 16.51 -16.28
C GLN A 23 -13.55 15.83 -15.26
N PHE A 24 -12.65 16.59 -14.63
CA PHE A 24 -11.75 16.07 -13.61
C PHE A 24 -12.50 15.50 -12.41
N VAL A 25 -13.48 16.25 -11.88
CA VAL A 25 -14.32 15.79 -10.76
C VAL A 25 -15.07 14.52 -11.13
N ARG A 26 -15.57 14.41 -12.37
CA ARG A 26 -16.25 13.20 -12.84
C ARG A 26 -15.32 12.00 -12.90
N ILE A 27 -14.10 12.14 -13.42
CA ILE A 27 -13.10 11.07 -13.48
C ILE A 27 -12.81 10.57 -12.06
N VAL A 28 -12.41 11.49 -11.16
CA VAL A 28 -12.11 11.16 -9.76
C VAL A 28 -13.30 10.50 -9.06
N LEU A 29 -14.53 10.98 -9.29
CA LEU A 29 -15.72 10.40 -8.67
C LEU A 29 -15.95 8.96 -9.13
N VAL A 30 -15.85 8.69 -10.44
CA VAL A 30 -16.08 7.36 -11.01
C VAL A 30 -15.03 6.39 -10.50
N ASP A 31 -13.75 6.78 -10.54
CA ASP A 31 -12.64 5.94 -10.12
C ASP A 31 -12.68 5.68 -8.61
N ALA A 32 -12.95 6.71 -7.80
CA ALA A 32 -13.07 6.57 -6.36
C ALA A 32 -14.27 5.69 -5.95
N ALA A 33 -15.42 5.86 -6.62
CA ALA A 33 -16.59 5.02 -6.38
C ALA A 33 -16.31 3.56 -6.74
N PHE A 34 -15.64 3.32 -7.87
CA PHE A 34 -15.20 2.00 -8.29
C PHE A 34 -14.29 1.34 -7.24
N VAL A 35 -13.26 2.05 -6.78
CA VAL A 35 -12.32 1.56 -5.77
C VAL A 35 -13.04 1.21 -4.46
N ILE A 36 -13.93 2.10 -3.98
CA ILE A 36 -14.68 1.88 -2.73
C ILE A 36 -15.58 0.64 -2.86
N GLU A 37 -16.35 0.54 -3.93
CA GLU A 37 -17.24 -0.60 -4.18
C GLU A 37 -16.44 -1.90 -4.31
N PHE A 38 -15.32 -1.88 -5.02
CA PHE A 38 -14.45 -3.02 -5.18
C PHE A 38 -13.92 -3.54 -3.83
N LEU A 39 -13.46 -2.64 -2.95
CA LEU A 39 -13.01 -2.98 -1.61
C LEU A 39 -14.13 -3.56 -0.74
N LEU A 40 -15.33 -2.97 -0.79
CA LEU A 40 -16.50 -3.44 -0.06
C LEU A 40 -16.91 -4.84 -0.47
N ARG A 41 -16.99 -5.13 -1.77
CA ARG A 41 -17.33 -6.46 -2.27
C ARG A 41 -16.25 -7.50 -1.97
N CYS A 42 -14.97 -7.13 -2.05
CA CYS A 42 -13.87 -7.99 -1.65
C CYS A 42 -13.99 -8.41 -0.18
N ARG A 43 -14.46 -7.52 0.70
CA ARG A 43 -14.65 -7.77 2.13
C ARG A 43 -15.87 -8.65 2.39
N ASP A 44 -17.02 -8.27 1.85
CA ASP A 44 -18.30 -8.92 2.19
C ASP A 44 -18.45 -10.29 1.49
N SER A 45 -17.48 -10.66 0.62
CA SER A 45 -17.53 -11.87 -0.23
C SER A 45 -18.82 -11.97 -1.05
N ASN A 46 -19.47 -10.82 -1.26
CA ASN A 46 -20.76 -10.74 -1.91
C ASN A 46 -20.54 -10.60 -3.41
N CYS A 47 -20.62 -11.73 -4.12
CA CYS A 47 -20.63 -11.78 -5.58
C CYS A 47 -22.06 -11.90 -6.13
N GLU A 48 -23.10 -11.62 -5.33
CA GLU A 48 -24.48 -11.70 -5.80
C GLU A 48 -24.79 -10.57 -6.78
N GLY A 49 -24.98 -10.91 -8.05
CA GLY A 49 -25.36 -9.98 -9.12
C GLY A 49 -24.73 -10.34 -10.47
N ASP A 50 -25.24 -9.76 -11.55
CA ASP A 50 -24.63 -9.84 -12.89
C ASP A 50 -23.46 -8.84 -12.98
N ASP A 51 -22.42 -9.04 -12.17
CA ASP A 51 -21.24 -8.19 -12.16
C ASP A 51 -20.07 -8.81 -12.94
N TYR A 52 -19.62 -8.11 -13.97
CA TYR A 52 -18.53 -8.57 -14.84
C TYR A 52 -17.22 -8.88 -14.11
N ILE A 53 -16.89 -8.13 -13.05
CA ILE A 53 -15.60 -8.23 -12.36
C ILE A 53 -15.63 -9.31 -11.28
N PHE A 54 -16.72 -9.41 -10.53
CA PHE A 54 -16.82 -10.38 -9.43
C PHE A 54 -17.34 -11.75 -9.87
N ASN A 55 -18.00 -11.85 -11.04
CA ASN A 55 -18.38 -13.13 -11.65
C ASN A 55 -17.23 -13.80 -12.40
N ASN A 56 -16.17 -13.05 -12.73
CA ASN A 56 -14.97 -13.59 -13.35
C ASN A 56 -13.76 -13.44 -12.41
N PRO A 57 -13.29 -14.55 -11.79
CA PRO A 57 -12.14 -14.51 -10.90
C PRO A 57 -10.91 -13.84 -11.51
N VAL A 58 -10.69 -13.97 -12.82
CA VAL A 58 -9.54 -13.37 -13.53
C VAL A 58 -9.60 -11.84 -13.49
N MET A 59 -10.77 -11.24 -13.77
CA MET A 59 -10.92 -9.79 -13.77
C MET A 59 -10.68 -9.17 -12.39
N ARG A 60 -11.04 -9.87 -11.31
CA ARG A 60 -10.69 -9.44 -9.95
C ARG A 60 -9.18 -9.37 -9.74
N TRP A 61 -8.44 -10.35 -10.28
CA TRP A 61 -6.97 -10.36 -10.19
C TRP A 61 -6.32 -9.29 -11.08
N ASP A 62 -6.98 -8.87 -12.17
CA ASP A 62 -6.48 -7.81 -13.05
C ASP A 62 -6.57 -6.41 -12.41
N VAL A 63 -7.54 -6.18 -11.51
CA VAL A 63 -7.68 -4.89 -10.78
C VAL A 63 -6.58 -4.71 -9.72
N LEU A 64 -6.08 -5.81 -9.13
CA LEU A 64 -5.15 -5.73 -8.01
C LEU A 64 -3.81 -5.05 -8.36
N PRO A 65 -3.15 -5.36 -9.50
CA PRO A 65 -2.00 -4.61 -9.99
C PRO A 65 -2.25 -3.11 -10.09
N ASP A 66 -3.40 -2.70 -10.64
CA ASP A 66 -3.76 -1.30 -10.86
C ASP A 66 -3.88 -0.52 -9.56
N LEU A 67 -4.38 -1.14 -8.49
CA LEU A 67 -4.43 -0.53 -7.16
C LEU A 67 -3.04 -0.33 -6.53
N ARG A 68 -2.01 -1.01 -7.04
CA ARG A 68 -0.61 -0.94 -6.55
C ARG A 68 0.31 -0.10 -7.44
N LEU A 69 -0.17 0.33 -8.61
CA LEU A 69 0.59 1.18 -9.51
C LEU A 69 0.61 2.61 -8.99
N LEU A 70 1.80 3.19 -8.85
CA LEU A 70 1.99 4.56 -8.38
C LEU A 70 1.32 5.58 -9.32
N GLU A 71 1.32 5.30 -10.62
CA GLU A 71 0.70 6.12 -11.67
C GLU A 71 -0.84 6.12 -11.58
N ASN A 72 -1.44 5.12 -10.94
CA ASN A 72 -2.89 4.95 -10.84
C ASN A 72 -3.41 5.17 -9.41
N GLN A 73 -2.77 6.07 -8.67
CA GLN A 73 -3.15 6.36 -7.29
C GLN A 73 -4.14 7.52 -7.18
N LEU A 74 -5.21 7.29 -6.43
CA LEU A 74 -6.05 8.36 -5.90
C LEU A 74 -5.58 8.75 -4.49
N PRO A 75 -5.58 10.05 -4.14
CA PRO A 75 -5.30 10.47 -2.79
C PRO A 75 -6.31 9.85 -1.81
N PHE A 76 -5.83 9.16 -0.77
CA PHE A 76 -6.67 8.39 0.15
C PHE A 76 -7.76 9.24 0.81
N PHE A 77 -7.48 10.51 1.09
CA PHE A 77 -8.45 11.43 1.70
C PHE A 77 -9.75 11.55 0.86
N ILE A 78 -9.68 11.48 -0.47
CA ILE A 78 -10.89 11.60 -1.30
C ILE A 78 -11.77 10.37 -1.18
N LEU A 79 -11.13 9.19 -1.11
CA LEU A 79 -11.81 7.92 -0.88
C LEU A 79 -12.49 7.95 0.49
N GLN A 80 -11.80 8.44 1.52
CA GLN A 80 -12.34 8.55 2.87
C GLN A 80 -13.55 9.51 2.93
N VAL A 81 -13.47 10.68 2.29
CA VAL A 81 -14.58 11.65 2.22
C VAL A 81 -15.81 11.03 1.57
N LEU A 82 -15.63 10.33 0.44
CA LEU A 82 -16.72 9.67 -0.27
C LEU A 82 -17.31 8.52 0.54
N PHE A 83 -16.46 7.66 1.11
CA PHE A 83 -16.87 6.54 1.94
C PHE A 83 -17.72 6.99 3.14
N ASN A 84 -17.30 8.05 3.82
CA ASN A 84 -18.02 8.61 4.96
C ASN A 84 -19.38 9.20 4.57
N THR A 85 -19.49 9.74 3.36
CA THR A 85 -20.76 10.32 2.87
C THR A 85 -21.76 9.23 2.48
N LEU A 86 -21.28 8.14 1.88
CA LEU A 86 -22.10 6.98 1.54
C LEU A 86 -22.54 6.19 2.79
N SER A 87 -21.77 6.28 3.87
CA SER A 87 -21.99 5.55 5.12
C SER A 87 -22.90 6.33 6.07
N SER A 88 -24.20 6.39 5.77
CA SER A 88 -25.22 7.03 6.64
C SER A 88 -25.90 6.05 7.63
N SER A 89 -25.28 4.92 7.98
CA SER A 89 -25.97 3.84 8.74
C SER A 89 -25.71 3.85 10.25
N ALA A 90 -26.75 3.56 11.04
CA ALA A 90 -26.78 3.45 12.50
C ALA A 90 -25.97 2.26 13.11
N HIS A 91 -25.14 1.58 12.34
CA HIS A 91 -24.36 0.42 12.80
C HIS A 91 -22.85 0.68 12.71
N PRO A 92 -22.05 0.15 13.65
CA PRO A 92 -20.59 0.23 13.55
C PRO A 92 -20.12 -0.49 12.28
N ARG A 93 -19.60 0.26 11.33
CA ARG A 93 -18.89 -0.27 10.15
C ARG A 93 -17.40 0.02 10.31
N PRO A 94 -16.52 -0.87 9.83
CA PRO A 94 -15.11 -0.55 9.74
C PRO A 94 -14.92 0.69 8.84
N SER A 95 -13.98 1.52 9.23
CA SER A 95 -13.45 2.62 8.43
C SER A 95 -12.88 2.12 7.10
N LEU A 96 -12.80 3.02 6.11
CA LEU A 96 -12.16 2.70 4.84
C LEU A 96 -10.71 2.23 5.03
N LEU A 97 -9.99 2.80 6.01
CA LEU A 97 -8.63 2.39 6.35
C LEU A 97 -8.55 0.94 6.84
N GLU A 98 -9.46 0.54 7.74
CA GLU A 98 -9.58 -0.86 8.19
C GLU A 98 -9.85 -1.81 7.03
N ILE A 99 -10.75 -1.44 6.12
CA ILE A 99 -11.09 -2.25 4.95
C ILE A 99 -9.88 -2.36 4.01
N SER A 100 -9.24 -1.23 3.71
CA SER A 100 -8.08 -1.18 2.80
C SER A 100 -6.90 -1.97 3.37
N TYR A 101 -6.62 -1.82 4.67
CA TYR A 101 -5.57 -2.57 5.34
C TYR A 101 -5.82 -4.08 5.26
N SER A 102 -7.02 -4.52 5.67
CA SER A 102 -7.37 -5.95 5.64
C SER A 102 -7.26 -6.52 4.22
N PHE A 103 -7.72 -5.75 3.23
CA PHE A 103 -7.58 -6.09 1.83
C PHE A 103 -6.10 -6.27 1.45
N PHE A 104 -5.24 -5.28 1.61
CA PHE A 104 -3.83 -5.39 1.18
C PHE A 104 -3.01 -6.35 2.03
N GLU A 105 -3.25 -6.44 3.34
CA GLU A 105 -2.58 -7.39 4.23
C GLU A 105 -2.82 -8.84 3.77
N SER A 106 -4.05 -9.18 3.38
CA SER A 106 -4.39 -10.50 2.84
C SER A 106 -3.62 -10.87 1.57
N GLN A 107 -3.09 -9.87 0.85
CA GLN A 107 -2.36 -10.04 -0.40
C GLN A 107 -0.84 -9.99 -0.23
N ILE A 108 -0.33 -9.69 0.97
CA ILE A 108 1.10 -9.73 1.25
C ILE A 108 1.46 -11.13 1.74
N VAL A 109 2.40 -11.76 1.06
CA VAL A 109 2.90 -13.08 1.46
C VAL A 109 3.79 -12.94 2.70
N ARG A 110 3.20 -12.99 3.90
CA ARG A 110 3.91 -13.01 5.19
C ARG A 110 3.81 -14.39 5.85
N LYS A 111 4.91 -14.86 6.43
CA LYS A 111 4.90 -16.06 7.29
C LYS A 111 4.49 -15.71 8.72
N GLY A 112 3.20 -15.78 9.05
CA GLY A 112 2.67 -15.62 10.40
C GLY A 112 1.80 -14.37 10.57
N LYS A 113 0.94 -14.38 11.61
CA LYS A 113 0.10 -13.23 12.00
C LYS A 113 0.94 -12.31 12.89
N GLU A 114 1.18 -11.07 12.48
CA GLU A 114 1.58 -10.02 13.42
C GLU A 114 0.43 -9.02 13.53
N GLU A 115 0.09 -8.68 14.77
CA GLU A 115 -1.02 -7.81 15.17
C GLU A 115 -0.66 -6.34 14.92
N GLY A 116 -0.41 -5.98 13.67
CA GLY A 116 0.15 -4.69 13.28
C GLY A 116 -0.85 -3.55 13.10
N PHE A 117 -2.12 -3.88 12.91
CA PHE A 117 -3.13 -2.91 12.48
C PHE A 117 -3.30 -1.74 13.46
N ASN A 118 -3.26 -2.02 14.76
CA ASN A 118 -3.56 -1.03 15.79
C ASN A 118 -2.54 0.11 15.88
N GLU A 119 -1.29 -0.06 15.41
CA GLU A 119 -0.25 0.98 15.51
C GLU A 119 -0.27 1.96 14.31
N ILE A 120 -0.77 1.51 13.15
CA ILE A 120 -0.86 2.30 11.91
C ILE A 120 -1.92 3.40 12.03
N CYS A 121 -3.06 3.11 12.65
CA CYS A 121 -4.16 4.06 12.82
C CYS A 121 -3.82 5.29 13.67
N TYR A 122 -2.73 5.27 14.46
CA TYR A 122 -2.37 6.37 15.36
C TYR A 122 -1.12 7.15 14.93
N THR A 123 -0.40 6.73 13.88
CA THR A 123 0.99 7.19 13.66
C THR A 123 1.21 8.01 12.39
N GLU A 124 0.55 7.72 11.26
CA GLU A 124 0.81 8.41 9.97
C GLU A 124 -0.49 8.59 9.15
N GLU A 125 -0.69 9.76 8.51
CA GLU A 125 -1.78 9.98 7.54
C GLU A 125 -1.42 9.27 6.23
N VAL A 126 -2.18 8.23 5.88
CA VAL A 126 -1.99 7.48 4.63
C VAL A 126 -2.28 8.37 3.43
N GLN A 127 -1.30 8.50 2.52
CA GLN A 127 -1.45 9.36 1.34
C GLN A 127 -2.25 8.70 0.21
N HIS A 128 -1.96 7.43 -0.08
CA HIS A 128 -2.62 6.60 -1.10
C HIS A 128 -2.29 5.11 -0.85
N PHE A 129 -2.75 4.18 -1.68
CA PHE A 129 -2.57 2.75 -1.43
C PHE A 129 -1.11 2.28 -1.50
N VAL A 130 -0.29 2.83 -2.40
CA VAL A 130 1.16 2.50 -2.40
C VAL A 130 1.82 2.89 -1.07
N ASP A 131 1.46 4.03 -0.47
CA ASP A 131 1.95 4.43 0.85
C ASP A 131 1.41 3.51 1.96
N LEU A 132 0.14 3.10 1.89
CA LEU A 132 -0.40 2.07 2.81
C LEU A 132 0.39 0.75 2.71
N ILE A 133 0.74 0.31 1.50
CA ILE A 133 1.54 -0.89 1.28
C ILE A 133 2.95 -0.70 1.83
N ARG A 134 3.59 0.46 1.64
CA ARG A 134 4.88 0.80 2.25
C ARG A 134 4.81 0.66 3.78
N ILE A 135 3.77 1.21 4.39
CA ILE A 135 3.54 1.11 5.85
C ILE A 135 3.39 -0.35 6.27
N LEU A 136 2.63 -1.16 5.53
CA LEU A 136 2.48 -2.60 5.80
C LEU A 136 3.82 -3.33 5.81
N TYR A 137 4.72 -2.98 4.90
CA TYR A 137 6.04 -3.57 4.80
C TYR A 137 7.03 -3.06 5.86
N ARG A 138 6.81 -1.88 6.45
CA ARG A 138 7.71 -1.32 7.47
C ARG A 138 7.78 -2.26 8.71
N PRO A 139 8.98 -2.52 9.26
CA PRO A 139 9.09 -3.22 10.54
C PRO A 139 8.52 -2.35 11.67
N PHE A 140 7.64 -2.93 12.51
CA PHE A 140 6.96 -2.24 13.62
C PHE A 140 7.92 -1.65 14.67
N LYS A 141 9.11 -2.23 14.82
CA LYS A 141 10.11 -1.72 15.75
C LYS A 141 10.89 -0.59 15.09
N SER A 142 10.71 0.63 15.59
CA SER A 142 11.53 1.78 15.18
C SER A 142 13.01 1.41 15.37
N GLN A 143 13.74 1.25 14.28
CA GLN A 143 15.18 1.35 14.37
C GLN A 143 15.49 2.84 14.53
N THR A 144 16.25 3.18 15.57
CA THR A 144 16.71 4.55 15.77
C THR A 144 17.40 5.00 14.48
N ARG A 145 16.82 5.98 13.78
CA ARG A 145 17.40 6.52 12.54
C ARG A 145 18.75 7.15 12.91
N ARG A 146 19.82 6.38 12.75
CA ARG A 146 21.18 6.90 12.84
C ARG A 146 21.47 7.60 11.53
N GLU A 147 21.95 8.83 11.60
CA GLU A 147 22.53 9.48 10.44
C GLU A 147 23.64 8.60 9.87
N LEU A 148 23.43 8.10 8.65
CA LEU A 148 24.42 7.34 7.94
C LEU A 148 25.51 8.32 7.49
N LYS A 149 26.73 8.15 8.00
CA LYS A 149 27.88 9.00 7.66
C LYS A 149 28.37 8.84 6.21
N THR A 150 27.87 7.82 5.50
CA THR A 150 28.30 7.43 4.15
C THR A 150 27.10 7.01 3.32
N THR A 151 27.07 7.45 2.06
CA THR A 151 26.06 7.07 1.05
C THR A 151 26.38 5.77 0.33
N ALA A 152 27.62 5.28 0.41
CA ALA A 152 28.04 4.04 -0.21
C ALA A 152 27.55 2.84 0.62
N VAL A 153 26.52 2.17 0.12
CA VAL A 153 26.07 0.88 0.66
C VAL A 153 26.96 -0.21 0.05
N PRO A 154 27.72 -0.98 0.84
CA PRO A 154 28.56 -2.05 0.31
C PRO A 154 27.70 -3.13 -0.34
N ASN A 155 28.17 -3.67 -1.46
CA ASN A 155 27.50 -4.77 -2.14
C ASN A 155 27.73 -6.10 -1.41
N ALA A 156 26.99 -7.15 -1.81
CA ALA A 156 27.07 -8.45 -1.16
C ALA A 156 28.48 -9.07 -1.20
N ALA A 157 29.26 -8.86 -2.25
CA ALA A 157 30.62 -9.37 -2.37
C ALA A 157 31.59 -8.65 -1.42
N GLU A 158 31.47 -7.33 -1.29
CA GLU A 158 32.26 -6.53 -0.34
C GLU A 158 31.96 -6.94 1.11
N LEU A 159 30.69 -7.19 1.44
CA LEU A 159 30.28 -7.70 2.74
C LEU A 159 30.88 -9.09 3.02
N LEU A 160 30.85 -10.00 2.05
CA LEU A 160 31.48 -11.32 2.18
C LEU A 160 32.99 -11.21 2.39
N GLN A 161 33.68 -10.35 1.64
CA GLN A 161 35.12 -10.10 1.79
C GLN A 161 35.46 -9.52 3.16
N ALA A 162 34.58 -8.69 3.73
CA ALA A 162 34.70 -8.17 5.09
C ALA A 162 34.38 -9.22 6.18
N GLY A 163 34.06 -10.46 5.82
CA GLY A 163 33.78 -11.56 6.75
C GLY A 163 32.32 -11.65 7.23
N VAL A 164 31.40 -10.92 6.60
CA VAL A 164 29.97 -10.99 6.93
C VAL A 164 29.39 -12.33 6.49
N LYS A 165 28.70 -13.02 7.40
CA LYS A 165 27.99 -14.27 7.13
C LYS A 165 26.53 -14.00 6.85
N PHE A 166 26.00 -14.56 5.77
CA PHE A 166 24.59 -14.46 5.42
C PHE A 166 23.84 -15.68 5.95
N THR A 167 22.74 -15.45 6.65
CA THR A 167 21.89 -16.52 7.19
C THR A 167 20.40 -16.18 7.00
N VAL A 168 19.56 -17.21 6.97
CA VAL A 168 18.11 -17.03 6.86
C VAL A 168 17.57 -16.46 8.17
N GLY A 169 16.89 -15.33 8.09
CA GLY A 169 16.17 -14.70 9.19
C GLY A 169 14.86 -15.42 9.49
N ARG A 170 14.49 -15.49 10.78
CA ARG A 170 13.15 -15.91 11.21
C ARG A 170 12.31 -14.65 11.37
N GLY A 171 11.40 -14.39 10.43
CA GLY A 171 10.52 -13.23 10.44
C GLY A 171 9.45 -13.33 9.36
N SER A 172 8.29 -12.74 9.63
CA SER A 172 7.17 -12.64 8.68
C SER A 172 7.29 -11.41 7.78
N ASN A 173 8.01 -10.39 8.25
CA ASN A 173 8.27 -9.14 7.55
C ASN A 173 9.51 -9.26 6.67
N LEU A 174 9.36 -8.91 5.39
CA LEU A 174 10.42 -8.88 4.39
C LEU A 174 11.61 -7.97 4.78
N PHE A 175 11.33 -6.87 5.47
CA PHE A 175 12.30 -5.83 5.80
C PHE A 175 12.88 -5.95 7.23
N ASP A 176 12.59 -7.03 7.95
CA ASP A 176 13.20 -7.32 9.27
C ASP A 176 14.63 -7.88 9.13
N ILE A 177 15.49 -7.11 8.47
CA ILE A 177 16.90 -7.42 8.27
C ILE A 177 17.68 -7.07 9.53
N LYS A 178 18.46 -8.03 10.05
CA LYS A 178 19.22 -7.87 11.31
C LYS A 178 20.69 -8.15 11.07
N PHE A 179 21.53 -7.26 11.58
CA PHE A 179 22.98 -7.45 11.61
C PHE A 179 23.47 -7.51 13.06
N SER A 180 24.11 -8.62 13.43
CA SER A 180 24.67 -8.84 14.78
C SER A 180 25.86 -9.78 14.69
N ASP A 181 26.96 -9.47 15.37
CA ASP A 181 28.14 -10.33 15.48
C ASP A 181 28.70 -10.82 14.13
N GLY A 182 28.72 -9.94 13.13
CA GLY A 182 29.18 -10.27 11.77
C GLY A 182 28.21 -11.15 10.97
N ILE A 183 26.99 -11.40 11.47
CA ILE A 183 25.97 -12.18 10.79
C ILE A 183 24.85 -11.25 10.31
N LEU A 184 24.63 -11.23 9.00
CA LEU A 184 23.48 -10.60 8.36
C LEU A 184 22.36 -11.64 8.18
N LYS A 185 21.28 -11.47 8.94
CA LYS A 185 20.07 -12.30 8.87
C LYS A 185 19.07 -11.63 7.93
N ILE A 186 18.73 -12.31 6.84
CA ILE A 186 17.79 -11.81 5.82
C ILE A 186 16.56 -12.72 5.82
N PRO A 187 15.34 -12.18 6.01
CA PRO A 187 14.10 -12.96 5.90
C PRO A 187 13.94 -13.60 4.51
N THR A 188 13.23 -14.73 4.44
CA THR A 188 12.93 -15.36 3.15
C THR A 188 11.94 -14.52 2.36
N LEU A 189 12.36 -14.05 1.17
CA LEU A 189 11.47 -13.47 0.18
C LEU A 189 10.82 -14.59 -0.64
N ILE A 190 9.49 -14.61 -0.68
CA ILE A 190 8.73 -15.47 -1.61
C ILE A 190 8.44 -14.64 -2.85
N VAL A 191 8.95 -15.08 -4.00
CA VAL A 191 8.75 -14.39 -5.28
C VAL A 191 7.51 -14.98 -5.96
N VAL A 192 6.52 -14.12 -6.15
CA VAL A 192 5.30 -14.34 -6.95
C VAL A 192 5.17 -13.27 -8.03
N ASP A 193 4.26 -13.45 -8.98
CA ASP A 193 4.12 -12.58 -10.17
C ASP A 193 3.96 -11.08 -9.84
N THR A 194 3.31 -10.75 -8.71
CA THR A 194 3.10 -9.35 -8.29
C THR A 194 4.26 -8.75 -7.47
N THR A 195 5.33 -9.51 -7.20
CA THR A 195 6.44 -9.08 -6.33
C THR A 195 7.24 -7.96 -6.96
N ASP A 196 7.65 -8.11 -8.23
CA ASP A 196 8.45 -7.11 -8.95
C ASP A 196 7.69 -5.79 -9.08
N LEU A 197 6.41 -5.85 -9.49
CA LEU A 197 5.50 -4.72 -9.55
C LEU A 197 5.46 -3.96 -8.21
N THR A 198 5.23 -4.68 -7.12
CA THR A 198 5.08 -4.09 -5.79
C THR A 198 6.38 -3.41 -5.36
N LEU A 199 7.53 -4.10 -5.47
CA LEU A 199 8.82 -3.56 -5.04
C LEU A 199 9.26 -2.35 -5.88
N ARG A 200 9.03 -2.36 -7.20
CA ARG A 200 9.36 -1.21 -8.07
C ARG A 200 8.54 0.02 -7.72
N ASN A 201 7.25 -0.12 -7.47
CA ASN A 201 6.39 1.01 -7.12
C ASN A 201 6.73 1.58 -5.73
N LEU A 202 7.09 0.71 -4.77
CA LEU A 202 7.60 1.15 -3.47
C LEU A 202 8.93 1.92 -3.60
N LEU A 203 9.88 1.39 -4.37
CA LEU A 203 11.16 2.05 -4.62
C LEU A 203 10.98 3.40 -5.33
N ALA A 204 10.12 3.46 -6.35
CA ALA A 204 9.81 4.71 -7.05
C ALA A 204 9.19 5.74 -6.10
N PHE A 205 8.26 5.32 -5.24
CA PHE A 205 7.65 6.20 -4.24
C PHE A 205 8.68 6.75 -3.25
N GLU A 206 9.56 5.90 -2.71
CA GLU A 206 10.64 6.29 -1.78
C GLU A 206 11.72 7.17 -2.41
N GLN A 207 11.92 7.12 -3.73
CA GLN A 207 12.87 7.99 -4.42
C GLN A 207 12.31 9.38 -4.74
N CYS A 208 10.99 9.49 -4.84
CA CYS A 208 10.30 10.74 -5.15
C CYS A 208 9.87 11.56 -3.92
N HIS A 209 9.96 10.99 -2.71
CA HIS A 209 9.51 11.59 -1.43
C HIS A 209 10.57 11.43 -0.33
#